data_AF-A0A920G6D2-F1
#
_entry.id   AF-A0A920G6D2-F1
#
_cell.length_a   1.000
_cell.length_b   1.000
_cell.length_c   1.000
_cell.angle_alpha   90.00
_cell.angle_beta   90.00
_cell.angle_gamma   90.00
#
_symmetry.space_group_name_H-M   'P 1'
#
loop_
_entity.id
_entity.type
_entity.pdbx_description
1 polymer ?
#
loop_
_entity_poly.entity_id
_entity_poly.type
_entity_poly.pdbx_seq_one_letter_code
_entity_poly.pdbx_strand_id
1 'polypeptide(L)'
;MNSMPTTDLEALAFHEGLPGHHLQLSIAAELGDVPDFQRHTRFTAFSEGGACTRVSGQGNGLYQDPYSNFGRSAMELWRAARLVVDTGLHHNSGPGRRQWPTSWPTHPMPSMTASERSNANRHARAGDGLYDRQIADRRATRDG
;
A
#
# COMPACT_ATOMS: atom_id res chain seq x y z
N MET A 1 1.05 -3.78 -21.95
CA MET A 1 2.36 -4.06 -21.32
C MET A 1 3.41 -2.95 -21.53
N ASN A 2 3.15 -1.88 -22.29
CA ASN A 2 4.11 -0.77 -22.47
C ASN A 2 4.19 0.22 -21.29
N SER A 3 3.42 0.03 -20.22
CA SER A 3 3.31 0.96 -19.09
C SER A 3 4.16 0.56 -17.87
N MET A 4 4.83 -0.58 -17.90
CA MET A 4 5.78 -0.99 -16.86
C MET A 4 7.17 -1.16 -17.46
N PRO A 5 8.20 -0.55 -16.86
CA PRO A 5 9.57 -0.80 -17.27
C PRO A 5 9.94 -2.25 -16.94
N THR A 6 10.75 -2.87 -17.79
CA THR A 6 11.19 -4.27 -17.64
C THR A 6 11.96 -4.51 -16.34
N THR A 7 12.58 -3.47 -15.81
CA THR A 7 13.29 -3.46 -14.52
C THR A 7 12.40 -3.85 -13.35
N ASP A 8 11.09 -3.57 -13.43
CA ASP A 8 10.16 -3.78 -12.32
C ASP A 8 9.46 -5.14 -12.39
N LEU A 9 9.60 -5.85 -13.52
CA LEU A 9 8.88 -7.09 -13.78
C LEU A 9 9.27 -8.21 -12.81
N GLU A 10 10.55 -8.37 -12.52
CA GLU A 10 11.02 -9.41 -11.59
C GLU A 10 10.51 -9.14 -10.17
N ALA A 11 10.54 -7.87 -9.73
CA ALA A 11 10.01 -7.47 -8.43
C ALA A 11 8.48 -7.68 -8.33
N LEU A 12 7.74 -7.37 -9.39
CA LEU A 12 6.30 -7.64 -9.44
C LEU A 12 6.00 -9.16 -9.46
N ALA A 13 6.77 -9.93 -10.23
CA ALA A 13 6.59 -11.38 -10.32
C ALA A 13 6.76 -12.06 -8.96
N PHE A 14 7.75 -11.64 -8.17
CA PHE A 14 7.95 -12.17 -6.83
C PHE A 14 6.94 -11.64 -5.80
N HIS A 15 6.38 -10.44 -6.01
CA HIS A 15 5.30 -9.91 -5.17
C HIS A 15 3.99 -10.68 -5.35
N GLU A 16 3.60 -10.97 -6.59
CA GLU A 16 2.32 -11.62 -6.89
C GLU A 16 2.42 -13.14 -6.88
N GLY A 17 3.58 -13.69 -7.25
CA GLY A 17 3.81 -15.12 -7.45
C GLY A 17 4.53 -15.77 -6.26
N LEU A 18 5.72 -16.30 -6.53
CA LEU A 18 6.53 -17.02 -5.56
C LEU A 18 7.75 -16.17 -5.17
N PRO A 19 8.01 -15.93 -3.87
CA PRO A 19 7.31 -16.43 -2.69
C PRO A 19 6.18 -15.50 -2.18
N GLY A 20 5.64 -14.60 -3.02
CA GLY A 20 4.65 -13.59 -2.65
C GLY A 20 3.20 -14.08 -2.48
N HIS A 21 2.24 -13.26 -2.93
CA HIS A 21 0.80 -13.45 -2.67
C HIS A 21 0.30 -14.85 -3.02
N HIS A 22 0.72 -15.42 -4.15
CA HIS A 22 0.31 -16.76 -4.55
C HIS A 22 0.69 -17.80 -3.49
N LEU A 23 1.95 -17.81 -3.04
CA LEU A 23 2.41 -18.75 -2.02
C LEU A 23 1.69 -18.55 -0.68
N GLN A 24 1.55 -17.29 -0.24
CA GLN A 24 0.87 -16.96 1.01
C GLN A 24 -0.58 -17.48 1.02
N LEU A 25 -1.30 -17.32 -0.09
CA LEU A 25 -2.69 -17.74 -0.19
C LEU A 25 -2.85 -19.25 -0.37
N SER A 26 -1.95 -19.89 -1.12
CA SER A 26 -1.93 -21.35 -1.23
C SER A 26 -1.75 -22.00 0.14
N ILE A 27 -0.78 -21.51 0.93
CA ILE A 27 -0.56 -22.02 2.29
C ILE A 27 -1.82 -21.81 3.14
N ALA A 28 -2.39 -20.60 3.17
CA ALA A 28 -3.58 -20.32 3.97
C ALA A 28 -4.78 -21.22 3.61
N ALA A 29 -4.92 -21.60 2.33
CA ALA A 29 -5.97 -22.51 1.88
C ALA A 29 -5.74 -23.96 2.32
N GLU A 30 -4.48 -24.40 2.45
CA GLU A 30 -4.10 -25.76 2.82
C GLU A 30 -4.16 -26.04 4.33
N LEU A 31 -4.23 -25.01 5.19
CA LEU A 31 -4.33 -25.20 6.65
C LEU A 31 -5.66 -25.85 7.07
N GLY A 32 -5.68 -27.17 7.23
CA GLY A 32 -6.87 -27.92 7.63
C GLY A 32 -7.22 -27.89 9.13
N ASP A 33 -6.29 -27.43 9.96
CA ASP A 33 -6.36 -27.45 11.42
C ASP A 33 -6.82 -26.11 12.04
N VAL A 34 -7.09 -25.09 11.22
CA VAL A 34 -7.55 -23.78 11.68
C VAL A 34 -8.99 -23.48 11.27
N PRO A 35 -9.73 -22.69 12.07
CA PRO A 35 -11.08 -22.28 11.72
C PRO A 35 -11.16 -21.53 10.38
N ASP A 36 -12.28 -21.67 9.67
CA ASP A 36 -12.51 -21.04 8.35
C ASP A 36 -12.30 -19.54 8.35
N PHE A 37 -12.67 -18.84 9.43
CA PHE A 37 -12.46 -17.41 9.49
C PHE A 37 -10.96 -17.06 9.44
N GLN A 38 -10.06 -17.86 10.02
CA GLN A 38 -8.62 -17.59 9.96
C GLN A 38 -8.05 -17.85 8.56
N ARG A 39 -8.54 -18.89 7.87
CA ARG A 39 -8.12 -19.22 6.49
C ARG A 39 -8.47 -18.13 5.49
N HIS A 40 -9.66 -17.54 5.64
CA HIS A 40 -10.23 -16.66 4.63
C HIS A 40 -10.17 -15.16 4.99
N THR A 41 -9.86 -14.81 6.25
CA THR A 41 -9.71 -13.41 6.64
C THR A 41 -8.41 -12.85 6.09
N ARG A 42 -8.50 -11.68 5.45
CA ARG A 42 -7.35 -10.96 4.91
C ARG A 42 -7.12 -9.69 5.72
N PHE A 43 -5.94 -9.59 6.32
CA PHE A 43 -5.46 -8.36 6.93
C PHE A 43 -4.48 -7.70 5.97
N THR A 44 -4.82 -6.53 5.43
CA THR A 44 -4.02 -5.84 4.41
C THR A 44 -2.56 -5.66 4.82
N ALA A 45 -2.28 -5.31 6.07
CA ALA A 45 -0.91 -5.18 6.57
C ALA A 45 -0.11 -6.50 6.50
N PHE A 46 -0.76 -7.63 6.79
CA PHE A 46 -0.14 -8.95 6.74
C PHE A 46 -0.02 -9.48 5.31
N SER A 47 -1.06 -9.31 4.48
CA SER A 47 -1.05 -9.76 3.08
C SER A 47 -0.06 -8.96 2.24
N GLU A 48 -0.09 -7.62 2.30
CA GLU A 48 0.83 -6.79 1.51
C GLU A 48 2.25 -6.74 2.09
N GLY A 49 2.37 -6.86 3.42
CA GLY A 49 3.66 -6.92 4.12
C GLY A 49 4.38 -8.25 3.94
N GLY A 50 3.63 -9.36 3.93
CA GLY A 50 4.17 -10.71 3.68
C GLY A 50 4.67 -10.89 2.25
N ALA A 51 4.00 -10.28 1.27
CA ALA A 51 4.43 -10.26 -0.13
C ALA A 51 5.54 -9.23 -0.44
N CYS A 52 6.20 -8.65 0.58
CA CYS A 52 7.20 -7.60 0.36
C CYS A 52 8.47 -8.13 -0.30
N THR A 53 8.82 -7.57 -1.45
CA THR A 53 9.96 -7.93 -2.30
C THR A 53 11.31 -7.91 -1.58
N ARG A 54 11.48 -7.05 -0.57
CA ARG A 54 12.67 -7.00 0.29
C ARG A 54 12.89 -8.31 1.05
N VAL A 55 11.85 -8.75 1.74
CA VAL A 55 11.90 -9.92 2.63
C VAL A 55 11.95 -11.20 1.81
N SER A 56 11.24 -11.22 0.69
CA SER A 56 11.20 -12.34 -0.25
C SER A 56 12.48 -12.53 -1.07
N GLY A 57 13.23 -11.45 -1.31
CA GLY A 57 14.33 -11.39 -2.27
C GLY A 57 15.74 -11.54 -1.70
N GLN A 58 15.98 -10.91 -0.55
CA GLN A 58 17.33 -10.64 -0.07
C GLN A 58 17.88 -11.88 0.65
N GLY A 59 18.78 -12.62 -0.03
CA GLY A 59 19.44 -13.80 0.51
C GLY A 59 19.29 -15.08 -0.33
N ASN A 60 18.36 -15.12 -1.29
CA ASN A 60 18.01 -16.33 -2.04
C ASN A 60 18.58 -16.38 -3.48
N GLY A 61 19.55 -15.54 -3.81
CA GLY A 61 20.07 -15.45 -5.18
C GLY A 61 19.10 -14.80 -6.18
N LEU A 62 18.10 -14.06 -5.70
CA LEU A 62 17.17 -13.27 -6.53
C LEU A 62 17.75 -11.87 -6.82
N TYR A 63 17.25 -11.18 -7.84
CA TYR A 63 17.68 -9.81 -8.19
C TYR A 63 19.19 -9.70 -8.50
N GLN A 64 19.74 -10.66 -9.24
CA GLN A 64 21.18 -10.71 -9.56
C GLN A 64 21.60 -9.62 -10.54
N ASP A 65 20.70 -9.24 -11.44
CA ASP A 65 20.92 -8.13 -12.36
C ASP A 65 20.77 -6.78 -11.62
N PRO A 66 21.73 -5.83 -11.75
CA PRO A 66 21.64 -4.53 -11.10
C PRO A 66 20.38 -3.73 -11.43
N TYR A 67 19.82 -3.87 -12.65
CA TYR A 67 18.59 -3.17 -13.02
C TYR A 67 17.36 -3.78 -12.35
N SER A 68 17.33 -5.11 -12.22
CA SER A 68 16.31 -5.79 -11.42
C SER A 68 16.36 -5.40 -9.94
N ASN A 69 17.56 -5.31 -9.35
CA ASN A 69 17.72 -4.85 -7.97
C ASN A 69 17.34 -3.37 -7.80
N PHE A 70 17.55 -2.55 -8.83
CA PHE A 70 17.04 -1.18 -8.88
C PHE A 70 15.51 -1.16 -8.89
N GLY A 71 14.85 -1.93 -9.77
CA GLY A 71 13.38 -2.03 -9.82
C GLY A 71 12.77 -2.48 -8.49
N ARG A 72 13.38 -3.47 -7.83
CA ARG A 72 13.04 -3.87 -6.45
C ARG A 72 13.08 -2.68 -5.48
N SER A 73 14.20 -1.94 -5.50
CA SER A 73 14.42 -0.79 -4.60
C SER A 73 13.44 0.34 -4.91
N ALA A 74 13.12 0.58 -6.18
CA ALA A 74 12.13 1.56 -6.60
C ALA A 74 10.72 1.23 -6.09
N MET A 75 10.29 -0.04 -6.22
CA MET A 75 9.00 -0.51 -5.67
C MET A 75 8.94 -0.39 -4.14
N GLU A 76 10.04 -0.67 -3.44
CA GLU A 76 10.14 -0.49 -1.99
C GLU A 76 10.07 0.98 -1.57
N LEU A 77 10.78 1.86 -2.29
CA LEU A 77 10.76 3.30 -2.04
C LEU A 77 9.34 3.85 -2.22
N TRP A 78 8.62 3.40 -3.24
CA TRP A 78 7.24 3.83 -3.47
C TRP A 78 6.30 3.44 -2.32
N ARG A 79 6.49 2.24 -1.73
CA ARG A 79 5.75 1.81 -0.53
C ARG A 79 6.14 2.61 0.70
N ALA A 80 7.43 2.92 0.89
CA ALA A 80 7.89 3.76 1.99
C ALA A 80 7.33 5.19 1.89
N ALA A 81 7.33 5.75 0.68
CA ALA A 81 6.75 7.06 0.42
C ALA A 81 5.26 7.10 0.78
N ARG A 82 4.51 6.03 0.50
CA ARG A 82 3.09 5.92 0.91
C ARG A 82 2.91 6.02 2.42
N LEU A 83 3.79 5.43 3.24
CA LEU A 83 3.68 5.56 4.71
C LEU A 83 3.83 7.02 5.15
N VAL A 84 4.81 7.73 4.59
CA VAL A 84 5.05 9.16 4.91
C VAL A 84 3.89 10.03 4.43
N VAL A 85 3.43 9.81 3.20
CA VAL A 85 2.34 10.58 2.59
C VAL A 85 1.01 10.33 3.30
N ASP A 86 0.66 9.07 3.54
CA ASP A 86 -0.61 8.70 4.16
C ASP A 86 -0.69 9.20 5.61
N THR A 87 0.37 9.01 6.40
CA THR A 87 0.42 9.56 7.76
C THR A 87 0.45 11.08 7.76
N GLY A 88 1.23 11.71 6.87
CA GLY A 88 1.30 13.16 6.73
C GLY A 88 -0.05 13.78 6.37
N LEU A 89 -0.79 13.15 5.45
CA LEU A 89 -2.14 13.55 5.07
C LEU A 89 -3.10 13.35 6.23
N HIS A 90 -3.19 12.16 6.80
CA HIS A 90 -4.22 11.84 7.81
C HIS A 90 -3.94 12.46 9.18
N HIS A 91 -2.69 12.80 9.50
CA HIS A 91 -2.34 13.49 10.74
C HIS A 91 -2.52 15.01 10.64
N ASN A 92 -2.13 15.64 9.52
CA ASN A 92 -2.19 17.11 9.37
C ASN A 92 -3.47 17.62 8.70
N SER A 93 -4.20 16.77 7.98
CA SER A 93 -5.48 17.15 7.37
C SER A 93 -6.58 16.86 8.36
N GLY A 94 -6.94 17.86 9.17
CA GLY A 94 -8.20 17.81 9.91
C GLY A 94 -9.40 17.58 8.97
N PRO A 95 -10.55 17.14 9.51
CA PRO A 95 -11.72 16.80 8.71
C PRO A 95 -12.10 17.95 7.75
N GLY A 96 -12.24 17.63 6.46
CA GLY A 96 -12.64 18.56 5.41
C GLY A 96 -11.50 19.21 4.59
N ARG A 97 -10.23 18.96 4.90
CA ARG A 97 -9.10 19.48 4.09
C ARG A 97 -8.78 18.54 2.92
N ARG A 98 -9.48 18.72 1.80
CA ARG A 98 -9.21 18.08 0.49
C ARG A 98 -8.00 18.68 -0.25
N GLN A 99 -6.95 19.06 0.47
CA GLN A 99 -5.82 19.73 -0.15
C GLN A 99 -4.52 19.47 0.61
N TRP A 100 -3.50 19.11 -0.17
CA TRP A 100 -2.13 18.94 0.29
C TRP A 100 -1.69 20.19 1.05
N PRO A 101 -1.04 20.07 2.22
CA PRO A 101 -0.42 21.22 2.84
C PRO A 101 0.67 21.74 1.91
N THR A 102 0.51 22.95 1.38
CA THR A 102 1.48 23.64 0.52
C THR A 102 2.84 23.88 1.20
N SER A 103 2.95 23.58 2.49
CA SER A 103 4.13 23.79 3.33
C SER A 103 5.07 22.58 3.47
N TRP A 104 4.71 21.40 2.95
CA TRP A 104 5.67 20.29 2.89
C TRP A 104 6.74 20.60 1.84
N PRO A 105 8.02 20.26 2.06
CA PRO A 105 9.07 20.52 1.07
C PRO A 105 8.75 19.72 -0.19
N THR A 106 8.07 20.38 -1.11
CA THR A 106 7.96 19.99 -2.50
C THR A 106 9.37 20.14 -3.07
N HIS A 107 10.19 19.11 -2.90
CA HIS A 107 10.97 18.71 -4.07
C HIS A 107 9.97 18.68 -5.23
N PRO A 108 10.26 19.31 -6.38
CA PRO A 108 9.32 19.34 -7.49
C PRO A 108 9.03 17.89 -7.85
N MET A 109 7.90 17.39 -7.36
CA MET A 109 7.33 16.16 -7.88
C MET A 109 7.10 16.49 -9.35
N PRO A 110 7.77 15.81 -10.30
CA PRO A 110 7.50 16.02 -11.71
C PRO A 110 5.99 15.92 -11.90
N SER A 111 5.43 16.71 -12.82
CA SER A 111 3.98 16.80 -13.06
C SER A 111 3.34 15.42 -12.92
N MET A 112 2.58 15.22 -11.83
CA MET A 112 2.07 13.89 -11.49
C MET A 112 1.37 13.29 -12.71
N THR A 113 1.70 12.06 -13.01
CA THR A 113 0.97 11.23 -13.96
C THR A 113 -0.47 10.99 -13.46
N ALA A 114 -1.36 10.55 -14.35
CA ALA A 114 -2.75 10.26 -13.97
C ALA A 114 -2.85 9.17 -12.89
N SER A 115 -1.94 8.19 -12.89
CA SER A 115 -1.86 7.13 -11.88
C SER A 115 -1.44 7.67 -10.52
N GLU A 116 -0.49 8.60 -10.46
CA GLU A 116 -0.05 9.25 -9.22
C GLU A 116 -1.16 10.10 -8.59
N ARG A 117 -1.91 10.86 -9.41
CA ARG A 117 -3.11 11.58 -8.95
C ARG A 117 -4.20 10.64 -8.43
N SER A 118 -4.46 9.56 -9.14
CA SER A 118 -5.45 8.55 -8.72
C SER A 118 -5.06 7.91 -7.39
N ASN A 119 -3.77 7.60 -7.21
CA ASN A 119 -3.23 7.04 -5.98
C ASN A 119 -3.34 8.04 -4.80
N ALA A 120 -2.94 9.30 -5.00
CA ALA A 120 -3.09 10.35 -4.00
C ALA A 120 -4.55 10.54 -3.57
N ASN A 121 -5.49 10.56 -4.53
CA ASN A 121 -6.93 10.64 -4.25
C ASN A 121 -7.46 9.42 -3.49
N ARG A 122 -6.93 8.23 -3.75
CA ARG A 122 -7.29 7.01 -3.00
C ARG A 122 -6.90 7.14 -1.53
N HIS A 123 -5.68 7.61 -1.25
CA HIS A 123 -5.18 7.79 0.11
C HIS A 123 -6.00 8.84 0.87
N ALA A 124 -6.33 9.98 0.23
CA ALA A 124 -7.14 11.02 0.89
C ALA A 124 -8.56 10.59 1.28
N ARG A 125 -9.19 9.65 0.56
CA ARG A 125 -10.58 9.20 0.82
C ARG A 125 -10.71 8.13 1.90
N ALA A 126 -9.61 7.47 2.29
CA ALA A 126 -9.66 6.37 3.25
C ALA A 126 -10.00 6.84 4.68
N GLY A 127 -9.70 8.09 5.04
CA GLY A 127 -9.99 8.67 6.35
C GLY A 127 -11.44 9.15 6.57
N ASP A 128 -12.18 9.46 5.51
CA ASP A 128 -13.46 10.19 5.62
C ASP A 128 -14.63 9.32 6.13
N GLY A 129 -14.64 8.02 5.83
CA GLY A 129 -15.80 7.15 6.10
C GLY A 129 -16.04 6.82 7.59
N LEU A 130 -15.00 6.89 8.43
CA LEU A 130 -15.11 6.63 9.87
C LEU A 130 -15.43 7.90 10.66
N TYR A 131 -14.94 9.05 10.20
CA TYR A 131 -15.12 10.33 10.89
C TYR A 131 -16.55 10.88 10.75
N ASP A 132 -17.15 10.78 9.55
CA ASP A 132 -18.52 11.24 9.31
C ASP A 132 -19.56 10.46 10.14
N ARG A 133 -19.36 9.15 10.36
CA ARG A 133 -20.22 8.35 11.23
C ARG A 133 -20.10 8.77 12.70
N GLN A 134 -18.88 9.02 13.19
CA GLN A 134 -18.67 9.46 14.58
C GLN A 134 -19.22 10.87 14.85
N ILE A 135 -19.21 11.77 13.87
CA ILE A 135 -19.83 13.10 14.00
C ILE A 135 -21.36 13.01 13.95
N ALA A 136 -21.92 12.16 13.08
CA ALA A 136 -23.36 11.93 12.99
C ALA A 136 -23.92 11.37 14.31
N ASP A 137 -23.24 10.38 14.92
CA ASP A 137 -23.63 9.81 16.22
C ASP A 137 -23.57 10.81 17.37
N ARG A 138 -22.58 11.71 17.38
CA ARG A 138 -22.47 12.77 18.40
C ARG A 138 -23.53 13.86 18.27
N ARG A 139 -24.13 14.04 17.08
CA ARG A 139 -25.26 14.97 16.90
C ARG A 139 -26.57 14.31 17.31
N ALA A 140 -26.75 13.03 16.98
CA ALA A 140 -27.94 12.27 17.36
C ALA A 140 -28.11 12.12 18.89
N THR A 141 -27.01 12.12 19.66
CA THR A 141 -27.03 12.00 21.13
C THR A 141 -27.18 13.32 21.88
N ARG A 142 -27.18 14.47 21.18
CA ARG A 142 -27.26 15.80 21.80
C ARG A 142 -28.66 16.43 21.72
N ASP A 143 -29.52 15.90 20.85
CA ASP A 143 -30.89 16.38 20.62
C ASP A 143 -31.96 15.41 21.19
N GLY A 144 -31.57 14.50 22.10
CA GLY A 144 -32.43 13.52 22.77
C GLY A 144 -32.53 13.74 24.27
#